data_AF-A0A962YIK8-F1
#
_entry.id   AF-A0A962YIK8-F1
#
_cell.length_a   1.000
_cell.length_b   1.000
_cell.length_c   1.000
_cell.angle_alpha   90.00
_cell.angle_beta   90.00
_cell.angle_gamma   90.00
#
_symmetry.space_group_name_H-M   'P 1'
#
loop_
_entity.id
_entity.type
_entity.pdbx_description
1 polymer ?
#
loop_
_entity_poly.entity_id
_entity_poly.type
_entity_poly.pdbx_seq_one_letter_code
_entity_poly.pdbx_strand_id
1 'polypeptide(L)'
;MNMQRCIALLCCLALVAGCTNLPSDSSATVNNSAEPAAAEIEETSELNQIIAAAEANARSNDVETFNRRLASLSAQAPVTAGDYEYRLGIGDIITVDAFQVEELRQFKTRIEGQGSVALPLLGQVRLAGKTVGDAEAILAQRLGEYLHDPKVSIFIDEYRSQEITVAGEVNSPGIYPLTRPRSLVEMLTLAGGLTETAGYKVNVQIREIDP
;
A
#
# COMPACT_ATOMS: atom_id res chain seq x y z
N MET A 1 -15.92 -39.03 36.27
CA MET A 1 -15.93 -39.66 37.61
C MET A 1 -14.64 -40.45 37.75
N ASN A 2 -13.71 -39.96 38.59
CA ASN A 2 -12.46 -40.60 39.02
C ASN A 2 -11.40 -40.85 37.91
N MET A 3 -10.09 -40.88 38.17
CA MET A 3 -9.37 -40.77 39.44
C MET A 3 -8.05 -39.99 39.30
N GLN A 4 -7.64 -39.32 40.39
CA GLN A 4 -6.37 -38.61 40.54
C GLN A 4 -5.19 -39.54 40.92
N ARG A 5 -3.96 -39.02 40.70
CA ARG A 5 -2.71 -39.24 41.46
C ARG A 5 -2.03 -40.62 41.39
N CYS A 6 -0.75 -40.60 41.01
CA CYS A 6 0.31 -41.24 41.79
C CYS A 6 1.63 -40.46 41.65
N ILE A 7 2.38 -40.33 42.75
CA ILE A 7 3.64 -39.57 42.88
C ILE A 7 4.73 -40.55 43.35
N ALA A 8 5.82 -40.65 42.59
CA ALA A 8 7.13 -41.19 43.01
C ALA A 8 8.17 -40.74 41.96
N LEU A 9 9.29 -40.03 42.22
CA LEU A 9 10.30 -40.04 43.30
C LEU A 9 11.44 -41.05 43.04
N LEU A 10 12.52 -40.55 42.41
CA LEU A 10 13.94 -40.98 42.32
C LEU A 10 14.51 -40.27 41.06
N CYS A 11 15.50 -39.38 41.03
CA CYS A 11 16.62 -39.02 41.92
C CYS A 11 17.85 -39.97 41.87
N CYS A 12 18.89 -39.51 41.16
CA CYS A 12 20.34 -39.77 41.29
C CYS A 12 20.91 -41.20 41.26
N LEU A 13 21.57 -41.55 40.14
CA LEU A 13 22.88 -42.22 40.05
C LEU A 13 23.38 -42.05 38.58
N ALA A 14 24.42 -41.31 38.20
CA ALA A 14 25.80 -41.10 38.68
C ALA A 14 26.83 -42.14 38.17
N LEU A 15 27.67 -41.73 37.22
CA LEU A 15 29.01 -42.25 36.81
C LEU A 15 29.62 -41.12 35.92
N VAL A 16 30.69 -40.38 36.24
CA VAL A 16 32.02 -40.67 36.86
C VAL A 16 32.86 -41.53 35.88
N ALA A 17 34.10 -41.19 35.48
CA ALA A 17 35.14 -40.30 36.06
C ALA A 17 36.07 -39.63 35.00
N GLY A 18 36.94 -38.71 35.46
CA GLY A 18 38.12 -38.24 34.72
C GLY A 18 38.88 -37.11 35.45
N CYS A 19 39.83 -37.46 36.33
CA CYS A 19 40.51 -36.51 37.24
C CYS A 19 41.87 -35.98 36.75
N THR A 20 42.38 -34.98 37.51
CA THR A 20 43.78 -34.48 37.74
C THR A 20 44.09 -33.06 37.18
N ASN A 21 44.82 -32.17 37.87
CA ASN A 21 45.37 -32.22 39.25
C ASN A 21 45.55 -30.84 39.94
N LEU A 22 46.03 -30.86 41.20
CA LEU A 22 46.47 -29.77 42.09
C LEU A 22 47.89 -29.20 41.74
N PRO A 23 48.49 -28.18 42.44
CA PRO A 23 48.15 -27.60 43.77
C PRO A 23 48.22 -26.05 43.94
N SER A 24 47.72 -25.52 45.07
CA SER A 24 48.53 -24.74 46.05
C SER A 24 47.72 -24.12 47.21
N ASP A 25 48.42 -23.96 48.33
CA ASP A 25 47.99 -23.78 49.72
C ASP A 25 47.47 -22.39 50.19
N SER A 26 46.74 -22.44 51.30
CA SER A 26 46.81 -21.56 52.50
C SER A 26 46.33 -20.09 52.51
N SER A 27 45.22 -19.90 53.23
CA SER A 27 44.97 -18.90 54.29
C SER A 27 45.36 -17.41 54.11
N ALA A 28 44.36 -16.52 54.17
CA ALA A 28 44.37 -15.36 55.08
C ALA A 28 42.96 -14.78 55.29
N THR A 29 42.66 -14.38 56.52
CA THR A 29 41.50 -13.56 56.90
C THR A 29 41.73 -12.08 56.55
N VAL A 30 40.64 -11.31 56.41
CA VAL A 30 40.43 -9.91 56.88
C VAL A 30 39.66 -9.07 55.85
N ASN A 31 38.43 -8.75 56.23
CA ASN A 31 37.68 -7.49 56.09
C ASN A 31 38.16 -6.44 55.07
N ASN A 32 37.23 -5.89 54.29
CA ASN A 32 36.82 -4.49 54.45
C ASN A 32 35.55 -4.15 53.64
N SER A 33 34.72 -3.28 54.19
CA SER A 33 33.60 -2.67 53.48
C SER A 33 34.10 -1.48 52.64
N ALA A 34 33.93 -1.55 51.32
CA ALA A 34 34.00 -0.39 50.44
C ALA A 34 33.19 -0.66 49.18
N GLU A 35 32.14 0.12 48.95
CA GLU A 35 31.50 0.26 47.65
C GLU A 35 32.35 1.20 46.80
N PRO A 36 32.81 0.78 45.61
CA PRO A 36 32.62 1.67 44.47
C PRO A 36 32.40 0.98 43.10
N ALA A 37 31.66 1.70 42.27
CA ALA A 37 31.85 1.86 40.82
C ALA A 37 31.64 0.68 39.83
N ALA A 38 30.87 1.02 38.80
CA ALA A 38 30.51 0.22 37.63
C ALA A 38 31.69 -0.08 36.66
N ALA A 39 31.75 -1.34 36.23
CA ALA A 39 32.40 -1.91 35.02
C ALA A 39 32.14 -3.44 35.06
N GLU A 40 31.85 -4.20 34.01
CA GLU A 40 31.57 -3.92 32.58
C GLU A 40 30.27 -4.64 32.17
N ILE A 41 29.49 -4.04 31.25
CA ILE A 41 28.36 -4.69 30.56
C ILE A 41 28.62 -4.56 29.06
N GLU A 42 29.51 -5.40 28.51
CA GLU A 42 29.86 -5.39 27.08
C GLU A 42 29.40 -6.66 26.34
N GLU A 43 29.60 -7.88 26.89
CA GLU A 43 29.18 -9.14 26.24
C GLU A 43 27.68 -9.22 25.91
N THR A 44 26.81 -8.64 26.74
CA THR A 44 25.36 -8.61 26.44
C THR A 44 25.01 -7.70 25.27
N SER A 45 25.88 -6.74 24.91
CA SER A 45 25.65 -5.85 23.77
C SER A 45 25.78 -6.60 22.45
N GLU A 46 26.86 -7.37 22.27
CA GLU A 46 27.11 -8.13 21.04
C GLU A 46 26.07 -9.25 20.85
N LEU A 47 25.72 -9.98 21.91
CA LEU A 47 24.69 -11.03 21.83
C LEU A 47 23.31 -10.45 21.46
N ASN A 48 22.93 -9.31 22.03
CA ASN A 48 21.69 -8.61 21.69
C ASN A 48 21.72 -8.06 20.25
N GLN A 49 22.86 -7.58 19.77
CA GLN A 49 23.03 -7.14 18.38
C GLN A 49 22.89 -8.31 17.38
N ILE A 50 23.45 -9.49 17.69
CA ILE A 50 23.32 -10.69 16.85
C ILE A 50 21.87 -11.18 16.80
N ILE A 51 21.16 -11.18 17.93
CA ILE A 51 19.74 -11.57 17.98
C ILE A 51 18.89 -10.57 17.19
N ALA A 52 19.07 -9.26 17.41
CA ALA A 52 18.35 -8.22 16.69
C ALA A 52 18.61 -8.26 15.18
N ALA A 53 19.87 -8.52 14.76
CA ALA A 53 20.23 -8.70 13.35
C ALA A 53 19.59 -9.96 12.76
N ALA A 54 19.55 -11.08 13.50
CA ALA A 54 18.89 -12.31 13.06
C ALA A 54 17.36 -12.12 12.88
N GLU A 55 16.70 -11.42 13.80
CA GLU A 55 15.28 -11.09 13.68
C GLU A 55 14.98 -10.12 12.52
N ALA A 56 15.83 -9.12 12.31
CA ALA A 56 15.73 -8.20 11.16
C ALA A 56 15.89 -8.95 9.83
N ASN A 57 16.91 -9.80 9.73
CA ASN A 57 17.15 -10.64 8.55
C ASN A 57 15.98 -11.60 8.29
N ALA A 58 15.40 -12.20 9.33
CA ALA A 58 14.21 -13.05 9.17
C ALA A 58 13.01 -12.26 8.61
N ARG A 59 12.74 -11.07 9.16
CA ARG A 59 11.63 -10.20 8.71
C ARG A 59 11.83 -9.69 7.29
N SER A 60 13.05 -9.33 6.90
CA SER A 60 13.39 -8.95 5.52
C SER A 60 13.12 -10.10 4.53
N ASN A 61 13.55 -11.33 4.84
CA ASN A 61 13.28 -12.51 4.02
C ASN A 61 11.77 -12.80 3.84
N ASP A 62 10.97 -12.61 4.88
CA ASP A 62 9.50 -12.74 4.82
C ASP A 62 8.88 -11.67 3.89
N VAL A 63 9.31 -10.41 4.02
CA VAL A 63 8.84 -9.29 3.18
C VAL A 63 9.25 -9.47 1.72
N GLU A 64 10.48 -9.88 1.43
CA GLU A 64 10.92 -10.16 0.05
C GLU A 64 10.09 -11.29 -0.57
N THR A 65 9.84 -12.35 0.19
CA THR A 65 8.99 -13.48 -0.24
C THR A 65 7.55 -13.05 -0.46
N PHE A 66 7.00 -12.17 0.38
CA PHE A 66 5.68 -11.59 0.20
C PHE A 66 5.61 -10.70 -1.05
N ASN A 67 6.58 -9.82 -1.27
CA ASN A 67 6.65 -8.93 -2.44
C ASN A 67 6.77 -9.71 -3.76
N ARG A 68 7.59 -10.77 -3.79
CA ARG A 68 7.65 -11.72 -4.94
C ARG A 68 6.28 -12.38 -5.20
N ARG A 69 5.53 -12.70 -4.14
CA ARG A 69 4.17 -13.27 -4.25
C ARG A 69 3.13 -12.24 -4.71
N LEU A 70 3.19 -10.99 -4.24
CA LEU A 70 2.34 -9.90 -4.74
C LEU A 70 2.50 -9.71 -6.25
N ALA A 71 3.76 -9.67 -6.72
CA ALA A 71 4.06 -9.54 -8.15
C ALA A 71 3.44 -10.70 -8.96
N SER A 72 3.65 -11.95 -8.55
CA SER A 72 3.08 -13.11 -9.27
C SER A 72 1.55 -13.17 -9.24
N LEU A 73 0.93 -12.77 -8.13
CA LEU A 73 -0.54 -12.68 -8.00
C LEU A 73 -1.11 -11.55 -8.87
N SER A 74 -0.47 -10.38 -8.93
CA SER A 74 -0.92 -9.27 -9.78
C SER A 74 -0.86 -9.61 -11.28
N ALA A 75 0.09 -10.45 -11.70
CA ALA A 75 0.16 -10.95 -13.09
C ALA A 75 -0.92 -12.02 -13.40
N GLN A 76 -1.43 -12.73 -12.38
CA GLN A 76 -2.40 -13.82 -12.52
C GLN A 76 -3.84 -13.40 -12.25
N ALA A 77 -4.05 -12.20 -11.71
CA ALA A 77 -5.36 -11.63 -11.41
C ALA A 77 -5.67 -10.46 -12.37
N PRO A 78 -5.98 -10.73 -13.66
CA PRO A 78 -6.68 -9.74 -14.46
C PRO A 78 -8.04 -9.53 -13.79
N VAL A 79 -8.20 -8.38 -13.11
CA VAL A 79 -9.51 -7.91 -12.70
C VAL A 79 -10.32 -7.84 -13.99
N THR A 80 -11.26 -8.77 -14.15
CA THR A 80 -12.04 -8.85 -15.37
C THR A 80 -12.83 -7.56 -15.44
N ALA A 81 -12.57 -6.74 -16.46
CA ALA A 81 -13.24 -5.46 -16.66
C ALA A 81 -14.66 -5.69 -17.20
N GLY A 82 -15.44 -6.54 -16.51
CA GLY A 82 -16.85 -6.73 -16.76
C GLY A 82 -17.58 -5.45 -16.40
N ASP A 83 -18.11 -4.80 -17.43
CA ASP A 83 -19.01 -3.65 -17.40
C ASP A 83 -18.54 -2.43 -16.58
N TYR A 84 -17.25 -2.32 -16.26
CA TYR A 84 -16.70 -1.06 -15.73
C TYR A 84 -16.52 -0.05 -16.85
N GLU A 85 -17.48 0.85 -16.97
CA GLU A 85 -17.40 2.03 -17.82
C GLU A 85 -17.00 3.25 -16.98
N TYR A 86 -15.90 3.92 -17.36
CA TYR A 86 -15.45 5.10 -16.64
C TYR A 86 -16.47 6.23 -16.75
N ARG A 87 -16.86 6.80 -15.60
CA ARG A 87 -17.71 7.98 -15.51
C ARG A 87 -16.85 9.20 -15.22
N LEU A 88 -17.01 10.22 -16.06
CA LEU A 88 -16.43 11.54 -15.87
C LEU A 88 -16.84 12.08 -14.50
N GLY A 89 -15.88 12.63 -13.75
CA GLY A 89 -16.14 13.19 -12.43
C GLY A 89 -15.50 14.56 -12.22
N ILE A 90 -15.83 15.16 -11.08
CA ILE A 90 -15.34 16.49 -10.69
C ILE A 90 -13.80 16.48 -10.63
N GLY A 91 -13.17 17.50 -11.23
CA GLY A 91 -11.71 17.66 -11.25
C GLY A 91 -11.00 17.01 -12.44
N ASP A 92 -11.64 16.09 -13.17
CA ASP A 92 -11.09 15.50 -14.39
C ASP A 92 -10.76 16.58 -15.42
N ILE A 93 -9.66 16.37 -16.15
CA ILE A 93 -9.25 17.25 -17.24
C ILE A 93 -9.52 16.51 -18.55
N ILE A 94 -10.34 17.13 -19.39
CA ILE A 94 -10.76 16.59 -20.68
C ILE A 94 -10.37 17.54 -21.81
N THR A 95 -10.04 16.95 -22.96
CA THR A 95 -9.96 17.65 -24.23
C THR A 95 -11.19 17.28 -25.06
N VAL A 96 -12.01 18.28 -25.37
CA VAL A 96 -13.14 18.16 -26.29
C VAL A 96 -12.62 18.49 -27.70
N ASP A 97 -13.04 17.73 -28.71
CA ASP A 97 -12.70 17.99 -30.10
C ASP A 97 -13.97 17.93 -30.98
N ALA A 98 -14.38 19.07 -31.53
CA ALA A 98 -15.51 19.16 -32.45
C ALA A 98 -15.03 19.64 -33.83
N PHE A 99 -14.96 18.73 -34.80
CA PHE A 99 -14.35 18.98 -36.12
C PHE A 99 -14.97 20.16 -36.92
N GLN A 100 -16.19 20.57 -36.59
CA GLN A 100 -16.93 21.63 -37.26
C GLN A 100 -16.84 23.00 -36.55
N VAL A 101 -16.18 23.08 -35.38
CA VAL A 101 -16.06 24.29 -34.56
C VAL A 101 -14.61 24.50 -34.15
N GLU A 102 -13.92 25.47 -34.76
CA GLU A 102 -12.49 25.68 -34.51
C GLU A 102 -12.21 26.11 -33.05
N GLU A 103 -13.15 26.80 -32.38
CA GLU A 103 -13.06 27.15 -30.96
C GLU A 103 -13.17 25.95 -30.01
N LEU A 104 -13.73 24.83 -30.47
CA LEU A 104 -13.85 23.56 -29.74
C LEU A 104 -12.86 22.51 -30.23
N ARG A 105 -11.94 22.87 -31.14
CA ARG A 105 -10.94 21.95 -31.66
C ARG A 105 -9.81 21.79 -30.65
N GLN A 106 -9.60 20.57 -30.17
CA GLN A 106 -8.65 20.27 -29.09
C GLN A 106 -8.81 21.18 -27.85
N PHE A 107 -10.06 21.55 -27.52
CA PHE A 107 -10.37 22.45 -26.41
C PHE A 107 -10.21 21.73 -25.06
N LYS A 108 -9.08 22.01 -24.39
CA LYS A 108 -8.73 21.44 -23.08
C LYS A 108 -9.37 22.22 -21.93
N THR A 109 -10.07 21.51 -21.05
CA THR A 109 -10.87 22.09 -19.97
C THR A 109 -11.01 21.13 -18.78
N ARG A 110 -11.50 21.62 -17.64
CA ARG A 110 -11.67 20.85 -16.40
C ARG A 110 -13.15 20.77 -16.02
N ILE A 111 -13.58 19.62 -15.50
CA ILE A 111 -14.89 19.47 -14.88
C ILE A 111 -14.89 20.19 -13.53
N GLU A 112 -15.70 21.24 -13.40
CA GLU A 112 -15.79 22.07 -12.20
C GLU A 112 -16.53 21.38 -11.04
N GLY A 113 -16.49 21.98 -9.85
CA GLY A 113 -17.11 21.46 -8.62
C GLY A 113 -18.62 21.22 -8.67
N GLN A 114 -19.32 21.77 -9.66
CA GLN A 114 -20.74 21.55 -9.93
C GLN A 114 -21.00 20.45 -10.99
N GLY A 115 -19.95 19.71 -11.37
CA GLY A 115 -20.00 18.66 -12.37
C GLY A 115 -20.15 19.14 -13.82
N SER A 116 -19.92 20.44 -14.08
CA SER A 116 -20.06 21.06 -15.39
C SER A 116 -18.73 21.47 -16.02
N VAL A 117 -18.75 21.59 -17.33
CA VAL A 117 -17.69 22.15 -18.16
C VAL A 117 -18.22 23.40 -18.85
N ALA A 118 -17.44 24.48 -18.83
CA ALA A 118 -17.70 25.66 -19.65
C ALA A 118 -17.11 25.45 -21.05
N LEU A 119 -17.97 25.52 -22.08
CA LEU A 119 -17.60 25.37 -23.48
C LEU A 119 -18.01 26.61 -24.29
N PRO A 120 -17.17 27.06 -25.25
CA PRO A 120 -17.59 27.95 -26.32
C PRO A 120 -18.93 27.53 -26.94
N LEU A 121 -19.76 28.51 -27.28
CA LEU A 121 -21.12 28.37 -27.85
C LEU A 121 -22.17 27.70 -26.93
N LEU A 122 -21.81 26.66 -26.18
CA LEU A 122 -22.75 25.84 -25.39
C LEU A 122 -22.92 26.30 -23.93
N GLY A 123 -22.05 27.19 -23.44
CA GLY A 123 -22.04 27.64 -22.05
C GLY A 123 -21.66 26.51 -21.09
N GLN A 124 -22.36 26.41 -19.95
CA GLN A 124 -22.16 25.32 -19.00
C GLN A 124 -22.94 24.06 -19.40
N VAL A 125 -22.22 22.94 -19.52
CA VAL A 125 -22.79 21.60 -19.77
C VAL A 125 -22.42 20.68 -18.61
N ARG A 126 -23.39 20.03 -17.97
CA ARG A 126 -23.11 19.03 -16.90
C ARG A 126 -22.67 17.71 -17.54
N LEU A 127 -21.44 17.29 -17.26
CA LEU A 127 -20.84 16.05 -17.76
C LEU A 127 -20.47 15.05 -16.65
N ALA A 128 -20.43 15.48 -15.38
CA ALA A 128 -20.17 14.56 -14.27
C ALA A 128 -21.23 13.45 -14.15
N GLY A 129 -20.79 12.25 -13.79
CA GLY A 129 -21.59 11.03 -13.74
C GLY A 129 -21.90 10.41 -15.11
N LYS A 130 -21.58 11.09 -16.22
CA LYS A 130 -21.73 10.56 -17.58
C LYS A 130 -20.52 9.77 -18.01
N THR A 131 -20.75 8.78 -18.86
CA THR A 131 -19.67 8.07 -19.55
C THR A 131 -19.16 8.95 -20.69
N VAL A 132 -18.03 8.59 -21.32
CA VAL A 132 -17.48 9.37 -22.43
C VAL A 132 -18.48 9.44 -23.60
N GLY A 133 -19.08 8.30 -23.98
CA GLY A 133 -20.09 8.25 -25.04
C GLY A 133 -21.39 8.99 -24.70
N ASP A 134 -21.87 8.91 -23.45
CA ASP A 134 -22.99 9.72 -22.97
C ASP A 134 -22.70 11.22 -23.13
N ALA A 135 -21.50 11.65 -22.75
CA ALA A 135 -21.07 13.04 -22.80
C ALA A 135 -20.92 13.54 -24.25
N GLU A 136 -20.33 12.74 -25.14
CA GLU A 136 -20.25 13.02 -26.58
C GLU A 136 -21.65 13.19 -27.19
N ALA A 137 -22.59 12.30 -26.87
CA ALA A 137 -23.97 12.39 -27.34
C ALA A 137 -24.69 13.66 -26.84
N ILE A 138 -24.47 14.06 -25.58
CA ILE A 138 -25.03 15.31 -25.01
C ILE A 138 -24.45 16.54 -25.71
N LEU A 139 -23.15 16.56 -26.00
CA LEU A 139 -22.50 17.68 -26.70
C LEU A 139 -22.94 17.76 -28.17
N ALA A 140 -23.01 16.63 -28.86
CA ALA A 140 -23.52 16.55 -30.23
C ALA A 140 -24.99 17.02 -30.29
N GLN A 141 -25.84 16.61 -29.35
CA GLN A 141 -27.23 17.07 -29.28
C GLN A 141 -27.33 18.59 -29.13
N ARG A 142 -26.54 19.19 -28.23
CA ARG A 142 -26.56 20.65 -28.02
C ARG A 142 -25.95 21.43 -29.19
N LEU A 143 -24.90 20.92 -29.84
CA LEU A 143 -24.37 21.51 -31.08
C LEU A 143 -25.33 21.38 -32.26
N GLY A 144 -26.27 20.42 -32.21
CA GLY A 144 -27.32 20.22 -33.22
C GLY A 144 -28.28 21.41 -33.39
N GLU A 145 -28.33 22.33 -32.42
CA GLU A 145 -29.08 23.59 -32.53
C GLU A 145 -28.38 24.61 -33.47
N TYR A 146 -27.08 24.43 -33.72
CA TYR A 146 -26.23 25.34 -34.50
C TYR A 146 -25.64 24.70 -35.76
N LEU A 147 -25.50 23.37 -35.77
CA LEU A 147 -24.82 22.60 -36.81
C LEU A 147 -25.63 21.38 -37.24
N HIS A 148 -25.51 21.00 -38.52
CA HIS A 148 -26.07 19.76 -39.03
C HIS A 148 -25.08 18.60 -38.84
N ASP A 149 -25.51 17.49 -38.23
CA ASP A 149 -24.70 16.31 -37.90
C ASP A 149 -23.34 16.65 -37.23
N PRO A 150 -23.33 17.30 -36.06
CA PRO A 150 -22.10 17.65 -35.36
C PRO A 150 -21.40 16.40 -34.79
N LYS A 151 -20.10 16.27 -35.07
CA LYS A 151 -19.26 15.18 -34.53
C LYS A 151 -18.34 15.72 -33.46
N VAL A 152 -18.48 15.16 -32.26
CA VAL A 152 -17.72 15.52 -31.06
C VAL A 152 -17.03 14.28 -30.53
N SER A 153 -15.75 14.42 -30.20
CA SER A 153 -14.97 13.42 -29.46
C SER A 153 -14.54 14.00 -28.12
N ILE A 154 -14.47 13.19 -27.07
CA ILE A 154 -13.96 13.59 -25.75
C ILE A 154 -12.81 12.68 -25.34
N PHE A 155 -11.67 13.27 -25.03
CA PHE A 155 -10.49 12.58 -24.51
C PHE A 155 -10.25 12.99 -23.06
N ILE A 156 -9.95 12.03 -22.18
CA ILE A 156 -9.56 12.32 -20.79
C ILE A 156 -8.04 12.43 -20.74
N ASP A 157 -7.53 13.63 -20.49
CA ASP A 157 -6.11 13.91 -20.32
C ASP A 157 -5.62 13.48 -18.93
N GLU A 158 -6.38 13.82 -17.90
CA GLU A 158 -6.02 13.55 -16.51
C GLU A 158 -7.24 13.08 -15.72
N TYR A 159 -7.14 11.86 -15.21
CA TYR A 159 -8.09 11.21 -14.31
C TYR A 159 -7.82 11.70 -12.89
N ARG A 160 -8.66 12.60 -12.38
CA ARG A 160 -8.50 13.27 -11.07
C ARG A 160 -9.70 13.12 -10.15
N SER A 161 -10.85 12.69 -10.67
CA SER A 161 -12.06 12.45 -9.90
C SER A 161 -12.03 11.13 -9.13
N GLN A 162 -11.24 10.16 -9.59
CA GLN A 162 -11.09 8.84 -8.98
C GLN A 162 -9.61 8.55 -8.73
N GLU A 163 -9.22 8.54 -7.46
CA GLU A 163 -7.84 8.33 -7.02
C GLU A 163 -7.77 7.34 -5.85
N ILE A 164 -6.70 6.53 -5.82
CA ILE A 164 -6.37 5.64 -4.71
C ILE A 164 -5.14 6.21 -4.01
N THR A 165 -5.30 6.62 -2.75
CA THR A 165 -4.17 6.97 -1.89
C THR A 165 -3.58 5.70 -1.27
N VAL A 166 -2.30 5.44 -1.50
CA VAL A 166 -1.53 4.38 -0.82
C VAL A 166 -0.55 5.06 0.13
N ALA A 167 -0.60 4.71 1.42
CA ALA A 167 0.20 5.33 2.47
C ALA A 167 0.63 4.30 3.53
N GLY A 168 1.69 4.62 4.27
CA GLY A 168 2.32 3.75 5.26
C GLY A 168 3.57 3.05 4.72
N GLU A 169 3.83 1.86 5.23
CA GLU A 169 5.05 1.07 5.00
C GLU A 169 5.07 0.36 3.62
N VAL A 170 5.11 1.17 2.57
CA VAL A 170 5.25 0.76 1.15
C VAL A 170 6.43 1.47 0.51
N ASN A 171 7.04 0.86 -0.52
CA ASN A 171 8.24 1.42 -1.17
C ASN A 171 7.96 2.70 -1.98
N SER A 172 6.71 2.96 -2.35
CA SER A 172 6.28 4.18 -3.04
C SER A 172 4.88 4.60 -2.54
N PRO A 173 4.79 5.34 -1.42
CA PRO A 173 3.54 5.93 -0.98
C PRO A 173 3.17 7.10 -1.91
N GLY A 174 1.88 7.27 -2.19
CA GLY A 174 1.43 8.29 -3.14
C GLY A 174 -0.04 8.18 -3.51
N ILE A 175 -0.46 9.08 -4.40
CA ILE A 175 -1.80 9.14 -4.98
C ILE A 175 -1.74 8.55 -6.39
N TYR A 176 -2.60 7.59 -6.68
CA TYR A 176 -2.62 6.85 -7.93
C TYR A 176 -3.97 7.03 -8.65
N PRO A 177 -4.00 7.54 -9.90
CA PRO A 177 -5.25 7.71 -10.64
C PRO A 177 -5.88 6.37 -11.01
N LEU A 178 -7.20 6.27 -10.85
CA LEU A 178 -7.99 5.06 -11.10
C LEU A 178 -8.67 5.12 -12.46
N THR A 179 -7.93 4.70 -13.50
CA THR A 179 -8.42 4.71 -14.90
C THR A 179 -9.28 3.50 -15.25
N ARG A 180 -9.14 2.40 -14.51
CA ARG A 180 -9.86 1.12 -14.68
C ARG A 180 -9.92 0.39 -13.33
N PRO A 181 -10.70 -0.70 -13.17
CA PRO A 181 -10.64 -1.52 -11.98
C PRO A 181 -9.21 -2.03 -11.78
N ARG A 182 -8.72 -1.87 -10.54
CA ARG A 182 -7.46 -2.45 -10.08
C ARG A 182 -7.72 -3.25 -8.82
N SER A 183 -7.04 -4.39 -8.68
CA SER A 183 -7.08 -5.15 -7.44
C SER A 183 -6.21 -4.48 -6.37
N LEU A 184 -6.49 -4.75 -5.09
CA LEU A 184 -5.62 -4.30 -3.99
C LEU A 184 -4.18 -4.84 -4.16
N VAL A 185 -4.04 -6.06 -4.67
CA VAL A 185 -2.74 -6.69 -4.97
C VAL A 185 -2.00 -5.92 -6.06
N GLU A 186 -2.69 -5.57 -7.16
CA GLU A 186 -2.13 -4.75 -8.23
C GLU A 186 -1.70 -3.37 -7.71
N MET A 187 -2.51 -2.72 -6.86
CA MET A 187 -2.16 -1.43 -6.26
C MET A 187 -0.93 -1.50 -5.34
N LEU A 188 -0.80 -2.56 -4.52
CA LEU A 188 0.39 -2.75 -3.70
C LEU A 188 1.64 -3.03 -4.55
N THR A 189 1.51 -3.78 -5.65
CA THR A 189 2.62 -3.96 -6.62
C THR A 189 3.01 -2.64 -7.30
N LEU A 190 2.04 -1.79 -7.68
CA LEU A 190 2.28 -0.45 -8.24
C LEU A 190 2.90 0.53 -7.23
N ALA A 191 2.65 0.33 -5.94
CA ALA A 191 3.33 1.02 -4.83
C ALA A 191 4.72 0.42 -4.50
N GLY A 192 5.26 -0.46 -5.35
CA GLY A 192 6.58 -1.07 -5.20
C GLY A 192 6.65 -2.19 -4.15
N GLY A 193 5.51 -2.65 -3.62
CA GLY A 193 5.44 -3.61 -2.52
C GLY A 193 5.68 -2.98 -1.14
N LEU A 194 5.80 -3.85 -0.14
CA LEU A 194 5.99 -3.48 1.27
C LEU A 194 7.47 -3.19 1.59
N THR A 195 7.71 -2.32 2.58
CA THR A 195 9.04 -2.12 3.20
C THR A 195 9.35 -3.23 4.22
N GLU A 196 10.61 -3.40 4.63
CA GLU A 196 11.03 -4.38 5.65
C GLU A 196 10.39 -4.16 7.02
N THR A 197 9.97 -2.92 7.30
CA THR A 197 9.29 -2.46 8.51
C THR A 197 7.76 -2.63 8.47
N ALA A 198 7.20 -3.10 7.35
CA ALA A 198 5.77 -3.23 7.17
C ALA A 198 5.10 -4.28 8.08
N GLY A 199 3.90 -3.96 8.55
CA GLY A 199 3.04 -4.89 9.29
C GLY A 199 2.10 -5.69 8.37
N TYR A 200 1.67 -6.85 8.84
CA TYR A 200 0.77 -7.77 8.10
C TYR A 200 -0.70 -7.33 8.00
N LYS A 201 -1.04 -6.07 8.35
CA LYS A 201 -2.41 -5.55 8.38
C LYS A 201 -2.56 -4.37 7.43
N VAL A 202 -3.42 -4.52 6.43
CA VAL A 202 -3.83 -3.42 5.53
C VAL A 202 -5.19 -2.89 5.97
N ASN A 203 -5.31 -1.57 6.12
CA ASN A 203 -6.60 -0.90 6.31
C ASN A 203 -7.07 -0.37 4.95
N VAL A 204 -8.29 -0.71 4.54
CA VAL A 204 -8.89 -0.23 3.29
C VAL A 204 -10.08 0.64 3.64
N GLN A 205 -10.09 1.88 3.15
CA GLN A 205 -11.18 2.83 3.31
C GLN A 205 -11.65 3.25 1.93
N ILE A 206 -12.94 3.12 1.67
CA ILE A 206 -13.59 3.64 0.47
C ILE A 206 -14.24 4.95 0.87
N ARG A 207 -13.85 6.05 0.23
CA ARG A 207 -14.51 7.35 0.36
C ARG A 207 -15.31 7.57 -0.92
N GLU A 208 -16.63 7.51 -0.81
CA GLU A 208 -17.52 7.96 -1.87
C GLU A 208 -17.50 9.49 -1.89
N ILE A 209 -17.38 10.08 -3.08
CA ILE A 209 -17.41 11.52 -3.32
C ILE A 209 -18.65 11.77 -4.17
N ASP A 210 -19.67 12.42 -3.60
CA ASP A 210 -20.94 12.66 -4.28
C ASP A 210 -20.76 13.55 -5.53
N PRO A 211 -21.37 13.21 -6.70
CA PRO A 211 -21.19 13.89 -8.00
C PRO A 211 -22.23 14.96 -8.39
#